data_AF-A0A2U8E022-F1
#
_entry.id   AF-A0A2U8E022-F1
#
_cell.length_a   1.000
_cell.length_b   1.000
_cell.length_c   1.000
_cell.angle_alpha   90.00
_cell.angle_beta   90.00
_cell.angle_gamma   90.00
#
_symmetry.space_group_name_H-M   'P 1'
#
loop_
_entity.id
_entity.type
_entity.pdbx_description
1 polymer ?
#
loop_
_entity_poly.entity_id
_entity_poly.type
_entity_poly.pdbx_seq_one_letter_code
_entity_poly.pdbx_strand_id
1 'polypeptide(L)'
;MAADDARMLASRLLIGAGFDSEKINIIECSTVIAALVGNVAFYIHKLISRLPKKQPLTSEIIEQQLKAEISSLERNDWNLSHYADRLVKYYGDDVSIVRLILDHVAIKNADANFDSMRRAVTGSMNFHDDEKLRSLIRLLCQDFYLKREQDGSYRFHLELIRRWWCVYRELSN
;
A
#
# COMPACT_ATOMS: atom_id res chain seq x y z
N MET A 1 -11.01 7.17 4.50
CA MET A 1 -11.66 8.07 5.48
C MET A 1 -10.91 9.40 5.47
N ALA A 2 -11.51 10.50 5.94
CA ALA A 2 -10.80 11.78 6.05
C ALA A 2 -9.61 11.67 7.02
N ALA A 3 -8.56 12.45 6.78
CA ALA A 3 -7.33 12.38 7.58
C ALA A 3 -7.59 12.70 9.07
N ASP A 4 -8.45 13.68 9.36
CA ASP A 4 -8.77 14.08 10.74
C ASP A 4 -9.49 12.97 11.50
N ASP A 5 -10.47 12.33 10.88
CA ASP A 5 -11.18 11.18 11.45
C ASP A 5 -10.24 10.00 11.67
N ALA A 6 -9.30 9.76 10.74
CA ALA A 6 -8.31 8.70 10.87
C ALA A 6 -7.35 8.93 12.05
N ARG A 7 -6.88 10.17 12.21
CA ARG A 7 -6.07 10.58 13.35
C ARG A 7 -6.83 10.46 14.65
N MET A 8 -8.08 10.92 14.69
CA MET A 8 -8.93 10.82 15.86
C MET A 8 -9.19 9.35 16.26
N LEU A 9 -9.47 8.50 15.27
CA LEU A 9 -9.62 7.06 15.49
C LEU A 9 -8.33 6.46 16.07
N ALA A 10 -7.18 6.72 15.44
CA ALA A 10 -5.89 6.20 15.91
C ALA A 10 -5.56 6.66 17.34
N SER A 11 -5.79 7.94 17.68
CA SER A 11 -5.60 8.46 19.04
C SER A 11 -6.47 7.72 20.06
N ARG A 12 -7.77 7.54 19.76
CA ARG A 12 -8.70 6.84 20.65
C ARG A 12 -8.31 5.38 20.86
N LEU A 13 -7.84 4.72 19.81
CA LEU A 13 -7.38 3.33 19.87
C LEU A 13 -6.07 3.18 20.65
N LEU A 14 -5.13 4.12 20.54
CA LEU A 14 -3.91 4.12 21.37
C LEU A 14 -4.26 4.24 22.86
N ILE A 15 -5.15 5.17 23.21
CA ILE A 15 -5.62 5.33 24.60
C ILE A 15 -6.32 4.05 25.08
N GLY A 16 -7.26 3.52 24.28
CA GLY A 16 -7.98 2.29 24.61
C GLY A 16 -7.10 1.04 24.69
N ALA A 17 -5.97 1.02 23.98
CA ALA A 17 -4.99 -0.06 24.04
C ALA A 17 -4.07 0.01 25.27
N GLY A 18 -4.17 1.08 26.07
CA GLY A 18 -3.43 1.31 27.31
C GLY A 18 -2.08 2.01 27.11
N PHE A 19 -1.87 2.72 26.00
CA PHE A 19 -0.68 3.55 25.85
C PHE A 19 -0.79 4.80 26.74
N ASP A 20 0.26 5.05 27.50
CA ASP A 20 0.34 6.14 28.47
C ASP A 20 0.57 7.49 27.77
N SER A 21 -0.44 8.36 27.81
CA SER A 21 -0.41 9.68 27.17
C SER A 21 0.66 10.61 27.70
N GLU A 22 1.18 10.36 28.91
CA GLU A 22 2.27 11.15 29.49
C GLU A 22 3.64 10.70 28.99
N LYS A 23 3.75 9.47 28.50
CA LYS A 23 5.00 8.85 28.04
C LYS A 23 5.17 8.81 26.53
N ILE A 24 4.08 8.99 25.78
CA ILE A 24 4.11 8.99 24.32
C ILE A 24 3.45 10.25 23.75
N ASN A 25 3.98 10.73 22.63
CA ASN A 25 3.30 11.77 21.86
C ASN A 25 2.14 11.17 21.07
N ILE A 26 0.94 11.12 21.68
CA ILE A 26 -0.25 10.50 21.06
C ILE A 26 -0.58 11.15 19.72
N ILE A 27 -0.47 12.47 19.61
CA ILE A 27 -0.85 13.22 18.40
C ILE A 27 0.07 12.86 17.24
N GLU A 28 1.37 12.80 17.50
CA GLU A 28 2.37 12.40 16.50
C GLU A 28 2.19 10.93 16.12
N CYS A 29 2.10 10.03 17.09
CA CYS A 29 1.93 8.60 16.85
C CYS A 29 0.65 8.31 16.05
N SER A 30 -0.47 8.93 16.40
CA SER A 30 -1.74 8.73 15.69
C SER A 30 -1.70 9.28 14.26
N THR A 31 -1.01 10.41 14.05
CA THR A 31 -0.76 10.98 12.72
C THR A 31 0.07 10.02 11.86
N VAL A 32 1.17 9.51 12.40
CA VAL A 32 2.06 8.57 11.71
C VAL A 32 1.32 7.27 11.38
N ILE A 33 0.62 6.67 12.34
CA ILE A 33 -0.17 5.44 12.14
C ILE A 33 -1.20 5.63 11.02
N ALA A 34 -2.00 6.70 11.09
CA ALA A 34 -3.05 6.97 10.11
C ALA A 34 -2.46 7.14 8.69
N ALA A 35 -1.38 7.91 8.57
CA ALA A 35 -0.72 8.15 7.29
C ALA A 35 -0.12 6.87 6.69
N LEU A 36 0.61 6.08 7.48
CA LEU A 36 1.30 4.87 7.03
C LEU A 36 0.37 3.82 6.44
N VAL A 37 -0.86 3.75 6.93
CA VAL A 37 -1.86 2.77 6.47
C VAL A 37 -2.94 3.38 5.56
N GLY A 38 -2.73 4.61 5.09
CA GLY A 38 -3.58 5.27 4.11
C GLY A 38 -4.97 5.68 4.63
N ASN A 39 -5.09 6.00 5.93
CA ASN A 39 -6.34 6.45 6.56
C ASN A 39 -7.50 5.44 6.45
N VAL A 40 -7.18 4.15 6.44
CA VAL A 40 -8.16 3.05 6.41
C VAL A 40 -8.35 2.50 7.82
N ALA A 41 -9.57 2.60 8.35
CA ALA A 41 -9.90 2.20 9.72
C ALA A 41 -9.45 0.77 10.05
N PHE A 42 -9.71 -0.19 9.15
CA PHE A 42 -9.30 -1.59 9.34
C PHE A 42 -7.79 -1.72 9.59
N TYR A 43 -6.94 -1.08 8.78
CA TYR A 43 -5.49 -1.17 8.94
C TYR A 43 -4.97 -0.37 10.14
N ILE A 44 -5.64 0.73 10.52
CA ILE A 44 -5.32 1.47 11.75
C ILE A 44 -5.49 0.56 12.96
N HIS A 45 -6.64 -0.12 13.06
CA HIS A 45 -6.93 -1.07 14.12
C HIS A 45 -5.90 -2.20 14.17
N LYS A 46 -5.59 -2.80 13.00
CA LYS A 46 -4.59 -3.87 12.91
C LYS A 46 -3.23 -3.41 13.38
N LEU A 47 -2.71 -2.29 12.88
CA LEU A 47 -1.39 -1.79 13.27
C LEU A 47 -1.31 -1.55 14.78
N ILE A 48 -2.28 -0.84 15.35
CA ILE A 48 -2.30 -0.53 16.80
C ILE A 48 -2.33 -1.81 17.65
N SER A 49 -3.08 -2.82 17.22
CA SER A 49 -3.15 -4.11 17.94
C SER A 49 -1.83 -4.89 17.99
N ARG A 50 -0.87 -4.54 17.11
CA ARG A 50 0.44 -5.18 16.99
C ARG A 50 1.58 -4.35 17.60
N LEU A 51 1.31 -3.11 18.02
CA LEU A 51 2.33 -2.24 18.58
C LEU A 51 2.88 -2.80 19.91
N PRO A 52 4.19 -2.66 20.16
CA PRO A 52 4.80 -3.14 21.38
C PRO A 52 4.38 -2.27 22.57
N LYS A 53 3.83 -2.89 23.63
CA LYS A 53 3.33 -2.19 24.82
C LYS A 53 4.40 -1.86 25.87
N LYS A 54 5.58 -2.46 25.79
CA LYS A 54 6.62 -2.41 26.84
C LYS A 54 7.69 -1.34 26.63
N GLN A 55 7.66 -0.62 25.50
CA GLN A 55 8.65 0.40 25.16
C GLN A 55 7.96 1.71 24.78
N PRO A 56 8.63 2.88 24.94
CA PRO A 56 8.10 4.15 24.46
C PRO A 56 7.77 4.06 22.97
N LEU A 57 6.57 4.45 22.58
CA LEU A 57 6.15 4.43 21.19
C LEU A 57 6.70 5.66 20.46
N THR A 58 7.48 5.45 19.40
CA THR A 58 7.95 6.49 18.49
C THR A 58 7.52 6.18 17.06
N SER A 59 7.65 7.17 16.17
CA SER A 59 7.38 7.01 14.73
C SER A 59 8.22 5.87 14.12
N GLU A 60 9.49 5.76 14.50
CA GLU A 60 10.40 4.72 14.02
C GLU A 60 9.93 3.33 14.45
N ILE A 61 9.48 3.17 15.70
CA ILE A 61 8.95 1.89 16.20
C ILE A 61 7.67 1.50 15.46
N ILE A 62 6.80 2.47 15.20
CA ILE A 62 5.57 2.24 14.43
C ILE A 62 5.91 1.77 13.01
N GLU A 63 6.86 2.43 12.35
CA GLU A 63 7.32 2.04 11.01
C GLU A 63 7.97 0.66 10.99
N GLN A 64 8.81 0.36 11.97
CA GLN A 64 9.44 -0.96 12.12
C GLN A 64 8.40 -2.06 12.34
N GLN A 65 7.39 -1.80 13.18
CA GLN A 65 6.31 -2.76 13.38
C GLN A 65 5.54 -2.99 12.09
N LEU A 66 5.17 -1.93 11.37
CA LEU A 66 4.48 -2.07 10.09
C LEU A 66 5.32 -2.87 9.09
N LYS A 67 6.62 -2.60 9.00
CA LYS A 67 7.53 -3.35 8.12
C LYS A 67 7.54 -4.84 8.48
N ALA A 68 7.64 -5.17 9.77
CA ALA A 68 7.61 -6.56 10.23
C ALA A 68 6.30 -7.28 9.89
N GLU A 69 5.15 -6.60 10.03
CA GLU A 69 3.84 -7.15 9.68
C GLU A 69 3.72 -7.38 8.16
N ILE A 70 4.17 -6.42 7.34
CA ILE A 70 4.16 -6.54 5.87
C ILE A 70 5.07 -7.69 5.41
N SER A 71 6.25 -7.86 6.02
CA SER A 71 7.20 -8.92 5.72
C SER A 71 6.72 -10.32 6.11
N SER A 72 5.75 -10.44 7.03
CA SER A 72 5.28 -11.72 7.56
C SER A 72 4.15 -12.33 6.72
N LEU A 73 4.42 -12.64 5.46
CA LEU A 73 3.41 -13.07 4.46
C LEU A 73 2.53 -14.24 4.93
N GLU A 74 3.09 -15.23 5.62
CA GLU A 74 2.35 -16.42 6.08
C GLU A 74 1.36 -16.15 7.23
N ARG A 75 1.55 -15.06 7.98
CA ARG A 75 0.74 -14.72 9.16
C ARG A 75 -0.20 -13.54 8.92
N ASN A 76 -0.20 -13.00 7.71
CA ASN A 76 -0.77 -11.69 7.45
C ASN A 76 -2.31 -11.72 7.40
N ASP A 77 -2.93 -11.55 8.56
CA ASP A 77 -4.38 -11.44 8.75
C ASP A 77 -4.94 -10.05 8.39
N TRP A 78 -4.15 -9.23 7.68
CA TRP A 78 -4.59 -7.93 7.13
C TRP A 78 -5.21 -8.08 5.75
N ASN A 79 -5.37 -9.31 5.26
CA ASN A 79 -6.04 -9.62 3.99
C ASN A 79 -5.39 -8.92 2.78
N LEU A 80 -4.07 -8.74 2.80
CA LEU A 80 -3.35 -8.09 1.71
C LEU A 80 -3.28 -9.00 0.46
N SER A 81 -3.20 -10.32 0.63
CA SER A 81 -3.21 -11.31 -0.45
C SER A 81 -4.42 -11.20 -1.38
N HIS A 82 -5.56 -10.75 -0.85
CA HIS A 82 -6.77 -10.50 -1.63
C HIS A 82 -6.56 -9.50 -2.78
N TYR A 83 -5.60 -8.57 -2.66
CA TYR A 83 -5.24 -7.70 -3.77
C TYR A 83 -4.58 -8.45 -4.92
N ALA A 84 -3.84 -9.53 -4.67
CA ALA A 84 -3.31 -10.38 -5.74
C ALA A 84 -4.37 -11.35 -6.28
N ASP A 85 -5.20 -11.93 -5.41
CA ASP A 85 -6.22 -12.91 -5.78
C ASP A 85 -7.27 -12.30 -6.73
N ARG A 86 -7.68 -11.06 -6.48
CA ARG A 86 -8.64 -10.33 -7.32
C ARG A 86 -8.15 -10.09 -8.75
N LEU A 87 -6.83 -9.97 -8.95
CA LEU A 87 -6.30 -9.72 -10.29
C LEU A 87 -6.61 -10.86 -11.25
N VAL A 88 -6.47 -12.10 -10.79
CA VAL A 88 -6.79 -13.28 -11.60
C VAL A 88 -8.27 -13.29 -11.97
N LYS A 89 -9.13 -12.95 -10.99
CA LYS A 89 -10.58 -12.95 -11.18
C LYS A 89 -11.08 -11.89 -12.15
N TYR A 90 -10.47 -10.69 -12.16
CA TYR A 90 -11.00 -9.56 -12.94
C TYR A 90 -10.29 -9.33 -14.26
N TYR A 91 -9.00 -9.66 -14.35
CA TYR A 91 -8.21 -9.38 -15.54
C TYR A 91 -8.01 -10.62 -16.41
N GLY A 92 -8.32 -11.82 -15.90
CA GLY A 92 -8.29 -13.06 -16.67
C GLY A 92 -6.96 -13.24 -17.39
N ASP A 93 -7.02 -13.33 -18.72
CA ASP A 93 -5.85 -13.51 -19.59
C ASP A 93 -4.84 -12.35 -19.52
N ASP A 94 -5.28 -11.16 -19.10
CA ASP A 94 -4.44 -9.97 -19.00
C ASP A 94 -3.71 -9.84 -17.66
N VAL A 95 -3.90 -10.79 -16.74
CA VAL A 95 -3.30 -10.74 -15.40
C VAL A 95 -1.78 -10.60 -15.45
N SER A 96 -1.11 -11.21 -16.43
CA SER A 96 0.34 -11.14 -16.58
C SER A 96 0.81 -9.73 -16.96
N ILE A 97 0.08 -9.04 -17.84
CA ILE A 97 0.37 -7.65 -18.23
C ILE A 97 0.14 -6.72 -17.04
N VAL A 98 -0.98 -6.92 -16.35
CA VAL A 98 -1.37 -6.15 -15.16
C VAL A 98 -0.34 -6.27 -14.04
N ARG A 99 0.16 -7.49 -13.81
CA ARG A 99 1.24 -7.73 -12.84
C ARG A 99 2.50 -6.95 -13.20
N LEU A 100 2.93 -6.94 -14.46
CA LEU A 100 4.10 -6.16 -14.89
C LEU A 100 3.90 -4.65 -14.73
N ILE A 101 2.69 -4.15 -14.99
CA ILE A 101 2.34 -2.74 -14.74
C ILE A 101 2.51 -2.43 -13.25
N LEU A 102 1.91 -3.24 -12.38
CA LEU A 102 1.97 -3.05 -10.94
C LEU A 102 3.39 -3.19 -10.38
N ASP A 103 4.18 -4.13 -10.87
CA ASP A 103 5.59 -4.30 -10.48
C ASP A 103 6.41 -3.06 -10.85
N HIS A 104 6.24 -2.56 -12.06
CA HIS A 104 6.93 -1.36 -12.53
C HIS A 104 6.54 -0.13 -11.73
N VAL A 105 5.24 0.08 -11.48
CA VAL A 105 4.77 1.20 -10.65
C VAL A 105 5.22 1.04 -9.20
N ALA A 106 5.31 -0.19 -8.67
CA ALA A 106 5.76 -0.43 -7.31
C ALA A 106 7.23 -0.02 -7.11
N ILE A 107 8.10 -0.34 -8.08
CA ILE A 107 9.52 -0.01 -8.06
C ILE A 107 9.76 1.47 -8.36
N LYS A 108 9.12 2.02 -9.40
CA LYS A 108 9.35 3.41 -9.84
C LYS A 108 8.60 4.45 -9.03
N ASN A 109 7.55 4.04 -8.33
CA ASN A 109 6.68 4.90 -7.52
C ASN A 109 6.29 6.19 -8.27
N ALA A 110 6.85 7.34 -7.87
CA ALA A 110 6.51 8.64 -8.45
C ALA A 110 6.91 8.83 -9.93
N ASP A 111 7.79 7.98 -10.47
CA ASP A 111 8.32 8.12 -11.83
C ASP A 111 7.64 7.20 -12.86
N ALA A 112 6.59 6.48 -12.47
CA ALA A 112 5.88 5.59 -13.38
C ALA A 112 4.92 6.39 -14.27
N ASN A 113 5.20 6.47 -15.57
CA ASN A 113 4.32 7.10 -16.56
C ASN A 113 3.99 6.08 -17.65
N PHE A 114 3.10 6.46 -18.58
CA PHE A 114 2.66 5.55 -19.65
C PHE A 114 3.85 4.98 -20.45
N ASP A 115 4.80 5.82 -20.86
CA ASP A 115 5.93 5.39 -21.69
C ASP A 115 6.92 4.49 -20.92
N SER A 116 7.09 4.71 -19.61
CA SER A 116 7.92 3.84 -18.78
C SER A 116 7.25 2.49 -18.54
N MET A 117 5.93 2.45 -18.30
CA MET A 117 5.16 1.21 -18.20
C MET A 117 5.14 0.44 -19.52
N ARG A 118 4.94 1.13 -20.65
CA ARG A 118 4.96 0.55 -22.00
C ARG A 118 6.29 -0.16 -22.24
N ARG A 119 7.41 0.53 -22.01
CA ARG A 119 8.76 -0.06 -22.14
C ARG A 119 8.97 -1.26 -21.22
N ALA A 120 8.47 -1.20 -19.99
CA ALA A 120 8.61 -2.31 -19.04
C ALA A 120 7.83 -3.56 -19.51
N VAL A 121 6.60 -3.38 -19.99
CA VAL A 121 5.76 -4.48 -20.50
C VAL A 121 6.37 -5.06 -21.78
N THR A 122 6.68 -4.22 -22.78
CA THR A 122 7.25 -4.69 -24.05
C THR A 122 8.64 -5.31 -23.91
N GLY A 123 9.40 -4.89 -22.90
CA GLY A 123 10.72 -5.46 -22.59
C GLY A 123 10.64 -6.82 -21.90
N SER A 124 9.50 -7.15 -21.28
CA SER A 124 9.31 -8.39 -20.54
C SER A 124 8.50 -9.44 -21.31
N MET A 125 7.69 -9.02 -22.28
CA MET A 125 6.87 -9.90 -23.11
C MET A 125 6.60 -9.30 -24.50
N ASN A 126 6.27 -10.17 -25.46
CA ASN A 126 5.86 -9.74 -26.80
C ASN A 126 4.44 -9.13 -26.75
N PHE A 127 4.37 -7.84 -26.47
CA PHE A 127 3.13 -7.08 -26.35
C PHE A 127 3.32 -5.72 -27.01
N HIS A 128 2.45 -5.37 -27.96
CA HIS A 128 2.58 -4.14 -28.77
C HIS A 128 1.25 -3.38 -28.95
N ASP A 129 0.25 -3.66 -28.10
CA ASP A 129 -1.06 -3.00 -28.15
C ASP A 129 -1.16 -1.88 -27.12
N ASP A 130 -0.84 -0.66 -27.56
CA ASP A 130 -0.83 0.53 -26.69
C ASP A 130 -2.23 0.88 -26.16
N GLU A 131 -3.31 0.63 -26.92
CA GLU A 131 -4.68 0.93 -26.48
C GLU A 131 -5.17 -0.08 -25.44
N LYS A 132 -4.80 -1.35 -25.59
CA LYS A 132 -5.00 -2.36 -24.55
C LYS A 132 -4.24 -2.00 -23.27
N LEU A 133 -2.99 -1.52 -23.39
CA LEU A 133 -2.24 -1.05 -22.21
C LEU A 133 -2.94 0.14 -21.53
N ARG A 134 -3.40 1.13 -22.30
CA ARG A 134 -4.14 2.29 -21.76
C ARG A 134 -5.42 1.87 -21.04
N SER A 135 -6.17 0.94 -21.62
CA SER A 135 -7.41 0.45 -21.01
C SER A 135 -7.15 -0.34 -19.72
N LEU A 136 -6.12 -1.18 -19.67
CA LEU A 136 -5.71 -1.87 -18.43
C LEU A 136 -5.27 -0.90 -17.33
N ILE A 137 -4.47 0.13 -17.66
CA ILE A 137 -4.07 1.17 -16.69
C ILE A 137 -5.30 1.93 -16.17
N ARG A 138 -6.24 2.29 -17.05
CA ARG A 138 -7.49 2.95 -16.64
C ARG A 138 -8.31 2.06 -15.71
N LEU A 139 -8.41 0.76 -16.01
CA LEU A 139 -9.12 -0.19 -15.18
C LEU A 139 -8.46 -0.34 -13.79
N LEU A 140 -7.13 -0.41 -13.73
CA LEU A 140 -6.39 -0.42 -12.46
C LEU A 140 -6.63 0.84 -11.61
N CYS A 141 -6.83 2.00 -12.25
CA CYS A 141 -7.24 3.21 -11.54
C CYS A 141 -8.68 3.12 -11.02
N GLN A 142 -9.60 2.54 -11.80
CA GLN A 142 -11.01 2.35 -11.39
C GLN A 142 -11.13 1.35 -10.23
N ASP A 143 -10.29 0.32 -10.22
CA ASP A 143 -10.24 -0.69 -9.16
C ASP A 143 -9.45 -0.25 -7.92
N PHE A 144 -9.00 1.02 -7.87
CA PHE A 144 -8.23 1.60 -6.77
C PHE A 144 -6.89 0.88 -6.49
N TYR A 145 -6.29 0.24 -7.49
CA TYR A 145 -4.89 -0.19 -7.40
C TYR A 145 -3.97 1.00 -7.60
N LEU A 146 -4.24 1.78 -8.64
CA LEU A 146 -3.45 2.94 -9.03
C LEU A 146 -4.25 4.24 -8.89
N LYS A 147 -3.52 5.34 -8.83
CA LYS A 147 -4.05 6.69 -9.04
C LYS A 147 -3.12 7.44 -9.99
N ARG A 148 -3.70 8.31 -10.81
CA ARG A 148 -2.96 9.21 -11.68
C ARG A 148 -2.73 10.54 -10.96
N GLU A 149 -1.49 10.98 -10.93
CA GLU A 149 -1.08 12.26 -10.36
C GLU A 149 -1.25 13.39 -11.38
N GLN A 150 -1.15 14.64 -10.92
CA GLN A 150 -1.34 15.83 -11.77
C GLN A 150 -0.31 15.94 -12.90
N ASP A 151 0.91 15.46 -12.65
CA ASP A 151 2.00 15.41 -13.63
C ASP A 151 1.85 14.27 -14.65
N GLY A 152 0.79 13.46 -14.54
CA GLY A 152 0.54 12.32 -15.42
C GLY A 152 1.27 11.04 -15.04
N SER A 153 2.06 11.04 -13.95
CA SER A 153 2.60 9.83 -13.33
C SER A 153 1.49 9.01 -12.65
N TYR A 154 1.80 7.76 -12.34
CA TYR A 154 0.92 6.81 -11.68
C TYR A 154 1.59 6.31 -10.41
N ARG A 155 0.82 6.19 -9.34
CA ARG A 155 1.27 5.62 -8.07
C ARG A 155 0.23 4.65 -7.55
N PHE A 156 0.61 3.77 -6.64
CA PHE A 156 -0.38 2.98 -5.92
C PHE A 156 -1.34 3.89 -5.17
N HIS A 157 -2.62 3.52 -5.14
CA HIS A 157 -3.63 4.25 -4.39
C HIS A 157 -3.31 4.25 -2.89
N LEU A 158 -2.84 3.12 -2.38
CA LEU A 158 -2.40 2.94 -1.01
C LEU A 158 -0.91 2.55 -0.97
N GLU A 159 -0.10 3.38 -0.31
CA GLU A 159 1.33 3.11 -0.11
C GLU A 159 1.58 1.81 0.67
N LEU A 160 0.68 1.47 1.60
CA LEU A 160 0.67 0.17 2.29
C LEU A 160 0.66 -1.00 1.31
N ILE A 161 -0.18 -0.93 0.28
CA ILE A 161 -0.31 -2.00 -0.72
C ILE A 161 0.92 -2.04 -1.62
N ARG A 162 1.52 -0.89 -1.96
CA ARG A 162 2.78 -0.84 -2.69
C ARG A 162 3.90 -1.57 -1.94
N ARG A 163 4.09 -1.23 -0.66
CA ARG A 163 5.13 -1.82 0.20
C ARG A 163 4.94 -3.33 0.32
N TRP A 164 3.70 -3.77 0.54
CA TRP A 164 3.38 -5.19 0.55
C TRP A 164 3.59 -5.87 -0.80
N TRP A 165 3.20 -5.21 -1.90
CA TRP A 165 3.38 -5.74 -3.25
C TRP A 165 4.86 -6.02 -3.55
N CYS A 166 5.77 -5.12 -3.17
CA CYS A 166 7.21 -5.35 -3.33
C CYS A 166 7.68 -6.59 -2.56
N VAL A 167 7.20 -6.80 -1.32
CA VAL A 167 7.55 -8.01 -0.55
C VAL A 167 6.97 -9.26 -1.21
N TYR A 168 5.68 -9.25 -1.53
CA TYR A 168 4.96 -10.39 -2.12
C TYR A 168 5.53 -10.82 -3.48
N ARG A 169 5.97 -9.85 -4.29
CA ARG A 169 6.54 -10.08 -5.63
C ARG A 169 8.07 -10.13 -5.63
N GLU A 170 8.70 -10.13 -4.46
CA GLU A 170 10.16 -10.18 -4.28
C GLU A 170 10.91 -9.08 -5.07
N LEU A 171 10.34 -7.88 -5.11
CA LEU A 171 10.90 -6.74 -5.84
C LEU A 171 11.89 -5.98 -4.97
N SER A 172 13.11 -5.79 -5.46
CA SER A 172 14.10 -4.90 -4.86
C SER A 172 13.64 -3.46 -4.98
N ASN A 173 13.52 -2.78 -3.84
CA ASN A 173 13.16 -1.37 -3.73
C ASN A 173 14.36 -0.53 -3.28
#